data_AF-A0A7Y5G722-F1
#
_entry.id   AF-A0A7Y5G722-F1
#
_cell.length_a   1.000
_cell.length_b   1.000
_cell.length_c   1.000
_cell.angle_alpha   90.00
_cell.angle_beta   90.00
_cell.angle_gamma   90.00
#
_symmetry.space_group_name_H-M   'P 1'
#
loop_
_entity.id
_entity.type
_entity.pdbx_description
1 polymer ?
#
loop_
_entity_poly.entity_id
_entity_poly.type
_entity_poly.pdbx_seq_one_letter_code
_entity_poly.pdbx_strand_id
1 'polypeptide(L)'
;IESISRYENVIEFMNAISDFSMKFDRSQTDETMLDAFLKEVTLVTDVDQYDERKNAVTIMTIHASKGLEFPVVFVAGLEEGLFPIESSIEYPHQLEEERRLFYVSTTRAQKDLYLCFAKRRMRFNQIYRTMASRFVNEVPADLVKWEKRARYAQNEDEAIRDFFTDGDRRGIRHHQSKTNGRGKSIAGMTDELVNKAAAKSQKFQVGQTVLHPTFGKGKILEMDGFGDQQKLTIQFEDGTERRLVVKFANLMVR
;
A
#
# COMPACT_ATOMS: atom_id res chain seq x y z
N ILE A 1 -24.27 -7.53 -7.77
CA ILE A 1 -22.97 -7.72 -8.46
C ILE A 1 -22.09 -8.64 -7.63
N GLU A 2 -21.79 -8.31 -6.37
CA GLU A 2 -21.03 -9.17 -5.47
C GLU A 2 -21.64 -10.57 -5.27
N SER A 3 -22.97 -10.67 -5.17
CA SER A 3 -23.69 -11.94 -5.04
C SER A 3 -23.58 -12.85 -6.27
N ILE A 4 -23.38 -12.27 -7.46
CA ILE A 4 -23.26 -13.02 -8.73
C ILE A 4 -21.85 -13.61 -8.83
N SER A 5 -20.82 -12.81 -8.54
CA SER A 5 -19.44 -13.30 -8.49
C SER A 5 -19.24 -14.41 -7.46
N ARG A 6 -19.88 -14.33 -6.28
CA ARG A 6 -19.84 -15.43 -5.30
C ARG A 6 -20.49 -16.71 -5.83
N TYR A 7 -21.57 -16.59 -6.60
CA TYR A 7 -22.25 -17.73 -7.23
C TYR A 7 -21.38 -18.36 -8.32
N GLU A 8 -20.73 -17.54 -9.15
CA GLU A 8 -19.78 -17.99 -10.18
C GLU A 8 -18.60 -18.75 -9.56
N ASN A 9 -18.01 -18.24 -8.47
CA ASN A 9 -16.93 -18.94 -7.76
C ASN A 9 -17.37 -20.31 -7.21
N VAL A 10 -18.61 -20.42 -6.73
CA VAL A 10 -19.16 -21.70 -6.25
C VAL A 10 -19.35 -22.68 -7.42
N ILE A 11 -19.81 -22.20 -8.58
CA ILE A 11 -19.91 -23.04 -9.78
C ILE A 11 -18.54 -23.54 -10.22
N GLU A 12 -17.53 -22.66 -10.25
CA GLU A 12 -16.16 -23.03 -10.61
C GLU A 12 -15.58 -24.07 -9.65
N PHE A 13 -15.83 -23.91 -8.35
CA PHE A 13 -15.45 -24.91 -7.34
C PHE A 13 -16.13 -26.27 -7.56
N MET A 14 -17.43 -26.28 -7.90
CA MET A 14 -18.15 -27.52 -8.23
C MET A 14 -17.60 -28.19 -9.49
N ASN A 15 -17.22 -27.40 -10.50
CA ASN A 15 -16.59 -27.91 -11.71
C ASN A 15 -15.23 -28.55 -11.41
N ALA A 16 -14.41 -27.92 -10.56
CA ALA A 16 -13.13 -28.47 -10.13
C ALA A 16 -13.28 -29.83 -9.40
N ILE A 17 -14.30 -29.97 -8.54
CA ILE A 17 -14.62 -31.26 -7.88
C ILE A 17 -15.03 -32.31 -8.93
N SER A 18 -15.89 -31.93 -9.88
CA SER A 18 -16.34 -32.83 -10.94
C SER A 18 -15.17 -33.32 -11.79
N ASP A 19 -14.31 -32.41 -12.26
CA ASP A 19 -13.13 -32.73 -13.05
C ASP A 19 -12.15 -33.63 -12.29
N PHE A 20 -11.94 -33.38 -10.99
CA PHE A 20 -11.13 -34.25 -10.14
C PHE A 20 -11.74 -35.64 -10.02
N SER A 21 -13.06 -35.74 -9.76
CA SER A 21 -13.75 -37.03 -9.63
C SER A 21 -13.65 -37.90 -10.89
N MET A 22 -13.62 -37.28 -12.07
CA MET A 22 -13.45 -37.99 -13.35
C MET A 22 -12.04 -38.55 -13.52
N LYS A 23 -11.03 -37.91 -12.92
CA LYS A 23 -9.62 -38.33 -12.95
C LYS A 23 -9.25 -39.27 -11.81
N PHE A 24 -10.02 -39.26 -10.72
CA PHE A 24 -9.73 -40.02 -9.51
C PHE A 24 -9.93 -41.52 -9.74
N ASP A 25 -8.83 -42.27 -9.69
CA ASP A 25 -8.81 -43.72 -9.81
C ASP A 25 -8.43 -44.36 -8.47
N ARG A 26 -9.41 -44.99 -7.83
CA ARG A 26 -9.23 -45.67 -6.54
C ARG A 26 -8.28 -46.88 -6.62
N SER A 27 -7.98 -47.39 -7.82
CA SER A 27 -7.01 -48.48 -7.99
C SER A 27 -5.56 -48.00 -7.87
N GLN A 28 -5.32 -46.69 -7.97
CA GLN A 28 -3.99 -46.07 -7.92
C GLN A 28 -3.63 -45.50 -6.54
N THR A 29 -4.57 -45.43 -5.60
CA THR A 29 -4.35 -44.85 -4.28
C THR A 29 -5.26 -45.46 -3.22
N ASP A 30 -4.72 -45.68 -2.03
CA ASP A 30 -5.48 -46.09 -0.84
C ASP A 30 -6.23 -44.92 -0.18
N GLU A 31 -6.02 -43.69 -0.66
CA GLU A 31 -6.62 -42.49 -0.11
C GLU A 31 -8.10 -42.34 -0.50
N THR A 32 -8.87 -41.66 0.34
CA THR A 32 -10.24 -41.29 -0.03
C THR A 32 -10.23 -40.20 -1.09
N MET A 33 -11.26 -40.14 -1.93
CA MET A 33 -11.40 -39.09 -2.95
C MET A 33 -11.36 -37.69 -2.33
N LEU A 34 -11.94 -37.51 -1.14
CA LEU A 34 -11.93 -36.23 -0.45
C LEU A 34 -10.53 -35.86 0.03
N ASP A 35 -9.80 -36.79 0.65
CA ASP A 35 -8.44 -36.52 1.14
C ASP A 35 -7.49 -36.22 -0.02
N ALA A 36 -7.61 -36.97 -1.12
CA ALA A 36 -6.83 -36.75 -2.32
C ALA A 36 -7.16 -35.39 -2.98
N PHE A 37 -8.45 -35.03 -3.05
CA PHE A 37 -8.89 -33.74 -3.56
C PHE A 37 -8.41 -32.57 -2.69
N LEU A 38 -8.56 -32.67 -1.37
CA LEU A 38 -8.10 -31.63 -0.45
C LEU A 38 -6.58 -31.46 -0.54
N LYS A 39 -5.83 -32.56 -0.67
CA LYS A 39 -4.39 -32.50 -0.94
C LYS A 39 -4.10 -31.76 -2.23
N GLU A 40 -4.75 -32.12 -3.35
CA GLU A 40 -4.53 -31.44 -4.63
C GLU A 40 -4.84 -29.94 -4.53
N VAL A 41 -5.98 -29.55 -3.98
CA VAL A 41 -6.33 -28.12 -3.80
C VAL A 41 -5.34 -27.39 -2.90
N THR A 42 -4.76 -28.05 -1.90
CA THR A 42 -3.70 -27.45 -1.07
C THR A 42 -2.33 -27.40 -1.73
N LEU A 43 -2.09 -28.27 -2.71
CA LEU A 43 -0.82 -28.39 -3.44
C LEU A 43 -0.79 -27.50 -4.68
N VAL A 44 -1.94 -27.21 -5.28
CA VAL A 44 -2.07 -26.29 -6.41
C VAL A 44 -1.69 -24.89 -5.95
N THR A 45 -0.57 -24.39 -6.46
CA THR A 45 -0.14 -23.02 -6.26
C THR A 45 -0.67 -22.13 -7.40
N ASP A 46 -0.86 -20.83 -7.15
CA ASP A 46 -1.24 -19.87 -8.20
C ASP A 46 -0.26 -19.87 -9.40
N VAL A 47 0.97 -20.36 -9.19
CA VAL A 47 2.00 -20.49 -10.23
C VAL A 47 1.67 -21.64 -11.19
N ASP A 48 1.06 -22.72 -10.72
CA ASP A 48 0.75 -23.90 -11.55
C ASP A 48 -0.38 -23.62 -12.56
N GLN A 49 -1.14 -22.54 -12.38
CA GLN A 49 -2.16 -22.06 -13.31
C GLN A 49 -1.63 -21.07 -14.35
N TYR A 50 -0.33 -20.74 -14.31
CA TYR A 50 0.28 -19.84 -15.27
C TYR A 50 0.32 -20.50 -16.67
N ASP A 51 -0.41 -19.90 -17.61
CA ASP A 51 -0.46 -20.33 -19.01
C ASP A 51 0.21 -19.28 -19.90
N GLU A 52 1.43 -19.60 -20.35
CA GLU A 52 2.23 -18.76 -21.26
C GLU A 52 1.51 -18.45 -22.59
N ARG A 53 0.50 -19.24 -22.97
CA ARG A 53 -0.22 -19.05 -24.24
C ARG A 53 -1.30 -17.97 -24.16
N LYS A 54 -1.69 -17.57 -22.95
CA LYS A 54 -2.67 -16.50 -22.77
C LYS A 54 -2.03 -15.15 -23.11
N ASN A 55 -2.61 -14.43 -24.08
CA ASN A 55 -2.20 -13.07 -24.41
C ASN A 55 -2.73 -12.07 -23.37
N ALA A 56 -2.13 -12.07 -22.18
CA ALA A 56 -2.50 -11.23 -21.06
C ALA A 56 -1.27 -10.78 -20.26
N VAL A 57 -1.40 -9.69 -19.51
CA VAL A 57 -0.37 -9.25 -18.57
C VAL A 57 -0.45 -10.11 -17.31
N THR A 58 0.67 -10.74 -16.95
CA THR A 58 0.76 -11.54 -15.73
C THR A 58 1.10 -10.65 -14.54
N ILE A 59 0.27 -10.71 -13.50
CA ILE A 59 0.51 -10.02 -12.23
C ILE A 59 0.69 -11.09 -11.16
N MET A 60 1.80 -11.02 -10.44
CA MET A 60 2.14 -11.96 -9.37
C MET A 60 3.01 -11.30 -8.32
N THR A 61 3.21 -11.99 -7.20
CA THR A 61 4.19 -11.56 -6.19
C THR A 61 5.62 -11.90 -6.64
N ILE A 62 6.62 -11.23 -6.08
CA ILE A 62 8.04 -11.54 -6.38
C ILE A 62 8.36 -13.01 -6.05
N HIS A 63 7.83 -13.54 -4.95
CA HIS A 63 8.02 -14.95 -4.56
C HIS A 63 7.51 -15.93 -5.61
N ALA A 64 6.32 -15.68 -6.16
CA ALA A 64 5.70 -16.51 -7.20
C ALA A 64 6.47 -16.48 -8.54
N SER A 65 7.31 -15.46 -8.77
CA SER A 65 8.09 -15.34 -10.00
C SER A 65 9.31 -16.27 -10.06
N LYS A 66 9.67 -16.94 -8.96
CA LYS A 66 10.87 -17.77 -8.88
C LYS A 66 10.81 -18.91 -9.90
N GLY A 67 11.84 -19.01 -10.74
CA GLY A 67 11.92 -20.03 -11.79
C GLY A 67 11.24 -19.65 -13.10
N LEU A 68 10.50 -18.54 -13.13
CA LEU A 68 9.93 -17.98 -14.35
C LEU A 68 10.85 -16.90 -14.94
N GLU A 69 10.69 -16.61 -16.23
CA GLU A 69 11.38 -15.51 -16.93
C GLU A 69 10.45 -14.88 -17.95
N PHE A 70 10.61 -13.58 -18.19
CA PHE A 70 9.74 -12.82 -19.08
C PHE A 70 10.57 -11.87 -19.96
N PRO A 71 10.16 -11.61 -21.21
CA PRO A 71 10.81 -10.62 -22.06
C PRO A 71 10.90 -9.23 -21.42
N VAL A 72 9.83 -8.82 -20.73
CA VAL A 72 9.70 -7.51 -20.08
C VAL A 72 9.14 -7.69 -18.67
N VAL A 73 9.78 -7.08 -17.67
CA VAL A 73 9.34 -7.15 -16.26
C VAL A 73 9.20 -5.76 -15.67
N PHE A 74 8.09 -5.55 -14.96
CA PHE A 74 7.85 -4.38 -14.13
C PHE A 74 7.91 -4.79 -12.66
N VAL A 75 8.89 -4.28 -11.91
CA VAL A 75 8.97 -4.46 -10.46
C VAL A 75 8.37 -3.22 -9.81
N ALA A 76 7.14 -3.36 -9.33
CA ALA A 76 6.39 -2.28 -8.70
C ALA A 76 6.56 -2.24 -7.18
N GLY A 77 6.38 -1.06 -6.58
CA GLY A 77 6.38 -0.91 -5.13
C GLY A 77 7.76 -0.97 -4.48
N LEU A 78 8.81 -0.61 -5.23
CA LEU A 78 10.18 -0.48 -4.71
C LEU A 78 10.30 0.76 -3.81
N GLU A 79 9.70 0.68 -2.63
CA GLU A 79 9.57 1.78 -1.67
C GLU A 79 10.08 1.34 -0.29
N GLU A 80 10.78 2.21 0.41
CA GLU A 80 11.15 1.96 1.82
C GLU A 80 9.89 1.71 2.67
N GLY A 81 9.92 0.64 3.47
CA GLY A 81 8.78 0.21 4.30
C GLY A 81 7.70 -0.57 3.54
N LEU A 82 7.89 -0.84 2.25
CA LEU A 82 7.09 -1.78 1.46
C LEU A 82 7.98 -2.88 0.87
N PHE A 83 9.10 -2.48 0.24
CA PHE A 83 10.12 -3.38 -0.26
C PHE A 83 11.49 -2.67 -0.23
N PRO A 84 12.31 -2.88 0.82
CA PRO A 84 12.16 -3.89 1.86
C PRO A 84 10.96 -3.62 2.79
N ILE A 85 10.34 -4.70 3.29
CA ILE A 85 9.28 -4.58 4.30
C ILE A 85 9.85 -3.97 5.58
N GLU A 86 9.11 -3.04 6.20
CA GLU A 86 9.53 -2.28 7.40
C GLU A 86 10.18 -3.17 8.49
N SER A 87 9.55 -4.31 8.80
CA SER A 87 10.03 -5.24 9.83
C SER A 87 11.40 -5.86 9.53
N SER A 88 11.79 -5.96 8.26
CA SER A 88 13.09 -6.51 7.86
C SER A 88 14.23 -5.51 8.02
N ILE A 89 13.93 -4.21 8.07
CA ILE A 89 14.92 -3.14 8.00
C ILE A 89 15.83 -3.12 9.23
N GLU A 90 15.27 -3.44 10.41
CA GLU A 90 16.00 -3.42 11.68
C GLU A 90 16.93 -4.64 11.85
N TYR A 91 16.70 -5.71 11.09
CA TYR A 91 17.42 -6.98 11.23
C TYR A 91 18.26 -7.28 9.99
N PRO A 92 19.60 -7.20 10.06
CA PRO A 92 20.47 -7.38 8.89
C PRO A 92 20.21 -8.67 8.11
N HIS A 93 19.99 -9.80 8.80
CA HIS A 93 19.73 -11.08 8.15
C HIS A 93 18.41 -11.11 7.35
N GLN A 94 17.37 -10.41 7.80
CA GLN A 94 16.09 -10.31 7.09
C GLN A 94 16.19 -9.33 5.92
N LEU A 95 16.91 -8.22 6.10
CA LEU A 95 17.18 -7.29 5.01
C LEU A 95 17.95 -7.97 3.87
N GLU A 96 18.90 -8.85 4.20
CA GLU A 96 19.60 -9.66 3.20
C GLU A 96 18.69 -10.67 2.48
N GLU A 97 17.61 -11.15 3.11
CA GLU A 97 16.60 -11.96 2.43
C GLU A 97 15.78 -11.12 1.45
N GLU A 98 15.32 -9.93 1.86
CA GLU A 98 14.63 -8.99 0.96
C GLU A 98 15.52 -8.57 -0.21
N ARG A 99 16.83 -8.42 0.02
CA ARG A 99 17.83 -8.18 -1.03
C ARG A 99 17.91 -9.35 -2.00
N ARG A 100 17.88 -10.60 -1.52
CA ARG A 100 17.78 -11.79 -2.38
C ARG A 100 16.50 -11.80 -3.21
N LEU A 101 15.37 -11.39 -2.62
CA LEU A 101 14.12 -11.23 -3.37
C LEU A 101 14.24 -10.16 -4.46
N PHE A 102 14.89 -9.03 -4.18
CA PHE A 102 15.14 -8.00 -5.20
C PHE A 102 15.98 -8.57 -6.35
N TYR A 103 17.06 -9.28 -6.03
CA TYR A 103 17.88 -9.97 -7.03
C TYR A 103 17.05 -10.97 -7.88
N VAL A 104 16.20 -11.78 -7.26
CA VAL A 104 15.30 -12.67 -8.01
C VAL A 104 14.41 -11.87 -8.95
N SER A 105 13.77 -10.80 -8.48
CA SER A 105 12.87 -9.97 -9.30
C SER A 105 13.55 -9.35 -10.52
N THR A 106 14.77 -8.85 -10.36
CA THR A 106 15.54 -8.22 -11.44
C THR A 106 16.02 -9.23 -12.48
N THR A 107 16.39 -10.44 -12.05
CA THR A 107 16.81 -11.53 -12.94
C THR A 107 15.67 -12.25 -13.66
N ARG A 108 14.41 -11.89 -13.41
CA ARG A 108 13.28 -12.43 -14.19
C ARG A 108 13.18 -11.80 -15.59
N ALA A 109 13.83 -10.65 -15.81
CA ALA A 109 13.76 -9.92 -17.08
C ALA A 109 14.80 -10.42 -18.08
N GLN A 110 14.37 -10.75 -19.29
CA GLN A 110 15.26 -11.16 -20.38
C GLN A 110 15.75 -9.99 -21.25
N LYS A 111 14.91 -8.97 -21.44
CA LYS A 111 15.23 -7.80 -22.28
C LYS A 111 15.12 -6.49 -21.50
N ASP A 112 13.92 -6.16 -21.05
CA ASP A 112 13.65 -4.87 -20.41
C ASP A 112 13.19 -5.04 -18.97
N LEU A 113 13.79 -4.27 -18.06
CA LEU A 113 13.48 -4.23 -16.64
C LEU A 113 13.08 -2.80 -16.24
N TYR A 114 11.87 -2.66 -15.70
CA TYR A 114 11.35 -1.40 -15.19
C TYR A 114 11.22 -1.46 -13.67
N LEU A 115 11.93 -0.60 -12.97
CA LEU A 115 11.90 -0.46 -11.52
C LEU A 115 11.00 0.72 -11.14
N CYS A 116 9.92 0.48 -10.40
CA CYS A 116 8.87 1.46 -10.15
C CYS A 116 8.63 1.70 -8.66
N PHE A 117 8.55 2.98 -8.27
CA PHE A 117 8.18 3.42 -6.92
C PHE A 117 7.24 4.62 -7.00
N ALA A 118 6.38 4.78 -5.99
CA ALA A 118 5.54 5.95 -5.82
C ALA A 118 6.17 6.93 -4.82
N LYS A 119 5.87 8.23 -4.95
CA LYS A 119 6.20 9.24 -3.92
C LYS A 119 5.16 9.31 -2.80
N ARG A 120 3.94 8.86 -3.10
CA ARG A 120 2.79 8.82 -2.19
C ARG A 120 2.01 7.55 -2.47
N ARG A 121 1.63 6.82 -1.42
CA ARG A 121 0.86 5.58 -1.51
C ARG A 121 -0.21 5.54 -0.45
N MET A 122 -1.42 5.12 -0.82
CA MET A 122 -2.48 4.82 0.12
C MET A 122 -2.34 3.37 0.61
N ARG A 123 -2.29 3.16 1.92
CA ARG A 123 -2.37 1.84 2.58
C ARG A 123 -3.27 1.95 3.80
N PHE A 124 -4.16 0.98 4.02
CA PHE A 124 -5.07 0.98 5.17
C PHE A 124 -5.80 2.32 5.38
N ASN A 125 -6.29 2.90 4.28
CA ASN A 125 -6.97 4.19 4.25
C ASN A 125 -6.15 5.41 4.72
N GLN A 126 -4.82 5.27 4.82
CA GLN A 126 -3.90 6.35 5.14
C GLN A 126 -2.93 6.59 3.98
N ILE A 127 -2.63 7.85 3.71
CA ILE A 127 -1.68 8.24 2.67
C ILE A 127 -0.30 8.39 3.30
N TYR A 128 0.63 7.54 2.88
CA TYR A 128 2.04 7.61 3.26
C TYR A 128 2.83 8.32 2.18
N ARG A 129 3.74 9.20 2.59
CA ARG A 129 4.82 9.65 1.71
C ARG A 129 5.92 8.60 1.77
N THR A 130 6.30 8.09 0.61
CA THR A 130 7.28 7.00 0.51
C THR A 130 8.55 7.51 -0.17
N MET A 131 9.65 6.84 0.14
CA MET A 131 10.95 7.04 -0.51
C MET A 131 11.25 5.84 -1.40
N ALA A 132 12.06 6.04 -2.44
CA ALA A 132 12.53 4.92 -3.25
C ALA A 132 13.30 3.92 -2.37
N SER A 133 13.10 2.63 -2.64
CA SER A 133 13.82 1.55 -1.98
C SER A 133 15.33 1.74 -2.10
N ARG A 134 16.05 1.45 -1.02
CA ARG A 134 17.53 1.42 -1.01
C ARG A 134 18.10 0.51 -2.10
N PHE A 135 17.40 -0.57 -2.45
CA PHE A 135 17.85 -1.51 -3.48
C PHE A 135 17.96 -0.87 -4.86
N VAL A 136 17.17 0.17 -5.16
CA VAL A 136 17.29 0.93 -6.40
C VAL A 136 18.62 1.70 -6.46
N ASN A 137 19.10 2.21 -5.33
CA ASN A 137 20.34 2.99 -5.24
C ASN A 137 21.60 2.12 -5.26
N GLU A 138 21.45 0.81 -5.06
CA GLU A 138 22.55 -0.14 -5.11
C GLU A 138 22.81 -0.66 -6.52
N VAL A 139 21.85 -0.48 -7.44
CA VAL A 139 22.07 -0.72 -8.86
C VAL A 139 23.07 0.32 -9.38
N PRO A 140 24.12 -0.08 -10.11
CA PRO A 140 25.09 0.85 -10.67
C PRO A 140 24.39 1.96 -11.48
N ALA A 141 24.71 3.22 -11.16
CA ALA A 141 23.97 4.37 -11.68
C ALA A 141 24.08 4.53 -13.21
N ASP A 142 25.15 4.01 -13.79
CA ASP A 142 25.40 3.93 -15.24
C ASP A 142 24.46 2.97 -15.97
N LEU A 143 23.88 2.00 -15.25
CA LEU A 143 22.90 1.05 -15.78
C LEU A 143 21.44 1.55 -15.60
N VAL A 144 21.22 2.63 -14.85
CA VAL A 144 19.88 3.12 -14.52
C VAL A 144 19.54 4.36 -15.32
N LYS A 145 18.54 4.23 -16.19
CA LYS A 145 17.90 5.37 -16.85
C LYS A 145 16.70 5.85 -16.06
N TRP A 146 16.81 7.04 -15.46
CA TRP A 146 15.69 7.66 -14.74
C TRP A 146 14.68 8.27 -15.71
N GLU A 147 13.54 7.60 -15.89
CA GLU A 147 12.40 8.15 -16.60
C GLU A 147 11.63 9.12 -15.69
N LYS A 148 11.82 10.43 -15.92
CA LYS A 148 10.95 11.43 -15.32
C LYS A 148 9.62 11.41 -16.06
N ARG A 149 8.53 11.19 -15.33
CA ARG A 149 7.16 11.25 -15.85
C ARG A 149 7.00 12.48 -16.75
N ALA A 150 6.65 12.26 -18.01
CA ALA A 150 6.31 13.33 -18.94
C ALA A 150 5.24 14.23 -18.31
N ARG A 151 5.28 15.52 -18.64
CA ARG A 151 4.63 16.67 -18.00
C ARG A 151 3.08 16.68 -17.96
N TYR A 152 2.42 15.56 -17.66
CA TYR A 152 1.00 15.54 -17.30
C TYR A 152 0.74 15.97 -15.85
N ALA A 153 1.78 16.35 -15.11
CA ALA A 153 1.76 16.64 -13.68
C ALA A 153 1.74 18.13 -13.32
N GLN A 154 1.17 19.01 -14.15
CA GLN A 154 0.89 20.38 -13.68
C GLN A 154 -0.37 20.46 -12.80
N ASN A 155 -1.26 19.46 -12.90
CA ASN A 155 -2.53 19.41 -12.17
C ASN A 155 -2.67 18.12 -11.33
N GLU A 156 -1.58 17.60 -10.75
CA GLU A 156 -1.62 16.40 -9.89
C GLU A 156 -2.53 16.59 -8.66
N ASP A 157 -2.55 17.79 -8.07
CA ASP A 157 -3.42 18.09 -6.91
C ASP A 157 -4.91 18.22 -7.30
N GLU A 158 -5.24 18.51 -8.57
CA GLU A 158 -6.62 18.56 -9.07
C GLU A 158 -7.13 17.19 -9.50
N ALA A 159 -6.32 16.41 -10.23
CA ALA A 159 -6.71 15.08 -10.67
C ALA A 159 -6.94 14.13 -9.47
N ILE A 160 -6.09 14.22 -8.44
CA ILE A 160 -6.25 13.45 -7.21
C ILE A 160 -7.52 13.88 -6.45
N ARG A 161 -7.84 15.19 -6.40
CA ARG A 161 -9.10 15.69 -5.83
C ARG A 161 -10.30 15.07 -6.54
N ASP A 162 -10.34 15.11 -7.87
CA ASP A 162 -11.45 14.56 -8.65
C ASP A 162 -11.68 13.06 -8.42
N PHE A 163 -10.61 12.26 -8.30
CA PHE A 163 -10.71 10.83 -7.99
C PHE A 163 -11.26 10.54 -6.58
N PHE A 164 -10.94 11.38 -5.58
CA PHE A 164 -11.43 11.20 -4.21
C PHE A 164 -12.80 11.87 -3.97
N THR A 165 -13.22 12.86 -4.77
CA THR A 165 -14.50 13.56 -4.61
C THR A 165 -15.65 12.99 -5.44
N ASP A 166 -15.38 12.26 -6.53
CA ASP A 166 -16.43 11.76 -7.44
C ASP A 166 -16.97 10.35 -7.09
N GLY A 167 -16.48 9.74 -6.01
CA GLY A 167 -16.90 8.41 -5.54
C GLY A 167 -18.31 8.34 -4.93
N ASP A 168 -18.97 9.48 -4.69
CA ASP A 168 -20.24 9.54 -3.93
C ASP A 168 -21.39 10.25 -4.68
N ARG A 169 -21.27 10.47 -5.99
CA ARG A 169 -22.30 11.18 -6.78
C ARG A 169 -22.88 10.41 -7.96
N ARG A 170 -22.45 9.17 -8.19
CA ARG A 170 -23.02 8.30 -9.25
C ARG A 170 -24.02 7.30 -8.68
N GLY A 171 -25.06 7.83 -8.04
CA GLY A 171 -26.26 7.08 -7.67
C GLY A 171 -27.42 8.05 -7.48
N ILE A 172 -28.52 7.82 -8.20
CA ILE A 172 -29.78 8.59 -8.19
C ILE A 172 -29.80 9.80 -9.16
N ARG A 173 -29.93 9.47 -10.46
CA ARG A 173 -30.73 10.31 -11.37
C ARG A 173 -32.20 10.06 -11.04
N HIS A 174 -32.85 10.95 -10.28
CA HIS A 174 -34.31 11.04 -10.26
C HIS A 174 -34.76 12.42 -10.75
N HIS A 175 -35.53 12.34 -11.83
CA HIS A 175 -36.46 13.28 -12.44
C HIS A 175 -36.68 14.64 -11.76
N GLN A 176 -36.54 15.69 -12.57
CA GLN A 176 -36.97 17.06 -12.28
C GLN A 176 -38.46 17.09 -11.89
N SER A 177 -38.78 17.79 -10.80
CA SER A 177 -40.03 18.55 -10.74
C SER A 177 -39.74 19.94 -10.19
N LYS A 178 -40.24 20.92 -10.94
CA LYS A 178 -40.19 22.35 -10.63
C LYS A 178 -41.11 22.64 -9.45
N THR A 179 -40.60 23.28 -8.40
CA THR A 179 -41.44 24.09 -7.51
C THR A 179 -40.72 25.40 -7.17
N ASN A 180 -41.45 26.51 -7.32
CA ASN A 180 -41.04 27.86 -6.97
C ASN A 180 -40.97 28.00 -5.44
N GLY A 181 -39.82 28.42 -4.92
CA GLY A 181 -39.68 28.74 -3.49
C GLY A 181 -38.48 29.65 -3.25
N ARG A 182 -38.75 30.89 -2.83
CA ARG A 182 -37.79 31.92 -2.42
C ARG A 182 -36.85 31.38 -1.31
N GLY A 183 -35.53 31.58 -1.46
CA GLY A 183 -34.54 31.28 -0.41
C GLY A 183 -33.21 31.97 -0.70
N LYS A 184 -32.66 32.65 0.31
CA LYS A 184 -31.58 33.65 0.25
C LYS A 184 -30.22 33.09 -0.20
N SER A 185 -29.42 33.97 -0.83
CA SER A 185 -28.02 33.78 -1.21
C SER A 185 -27.11 33.50 0.00
N ILE A 186 -26.30 32.45 -0.08
CA ILE A 186 -25.16 32.19 0.83
C ILE A 186 -23.88 32.44 0.02
N ALA A 187 -23.54 33.72 -0.17
CA ALA A 187 -22.29 34.18 -0.77
C ALA A 187 -21.33 34.75 0.30
N GLY A 188 -21.46 34.31 1.54
CA GLY A 188 -20.66 34.82 2.66
C GLY A 188 -20.56 33.79 3.76
N MET A 189 -19.82 32.71 3.51
CA MET A 189 -19.53 31.71 4.54
C MET A 189 -18.26 30.91 4.22
N THR A 190 -17.20 31.58 3.78
CA THR A 190 -15.90 30.94 3.47
C THR A 190 -14.70 31.55 4.20
N ASP A 191 -14.80 32.74 4.80
CA ASP A 191 -13.64 33.38 5.44
C ASP A 191 -13.51 33.10 6.95
N GLU A 192 -14.58 32.68 7.63
CA GLU A 192 -14.54 32.34 9.06
C GLU A 192 -14.07 30.91 9.35
N LEU A 193 -14.20 29.98 8.39
CA LEU A 193 -13.80 28.59 8.55
C LEU A 193 -12.33 28.34 8.16
N VAL A 194 -11.76 29.17 7.28
CA VAL A 194 -10.35 29.09 6.89
C VAL A 194 -9.44 29.68 7.98
N ASN A 195 -9.89 30.70 8.72
CA ASN A 195 -9.09 31.36 9.76
C ASN A 195 -9.04 30.63 11.12
N LYS A 196 -9.81 29.55 11.31
CA LYS A 196 -9.77 28.74 12.54
C LYS A 196 -8.74 27.60 12.52
N ALA A 197 -8.17 27.29 11.35
CA ALA A 197 -7.14 26.26 11.20
C ALA A 197 -5.70 26.77 11.45
N ALA A 198 -5.50 28.08 11.61
CA ALA A 198 -4.19 28.72 11.76
C ALA A 198 -3.77 29.02 13.22
N ALA A 199 -4.43 28.44 14.22
CA ALA A 199 -4.18 28.75 15.64
C ALA A 199 -3.97 27.49 16.50
N LYS A 200 -2.80 26.84 16.38
CA LYS A 200 -2.04 26.20 17.48
C LYS A 200 -0.72 25.59 16.98
N SER A 201 0.23 26.40 16.53
CA SER A 201 1.62 25.96 16.47
C SER A 201 2.19 26.00 17.89
N GLN A 202 2.02 24.92 18.65
CA GLN A 202 2.67 24.79 19.97
C GLN A 202 4.18 24.67 19.76
N LYS A 203 4.94 25.64 20.28
CA LYS A 203 6.41 25.62 20.21
C LYS A 203 6.94 24.72 21.32
N PHE A 204 7.63 23.65 20.97
CA PHE A 204 8.29 22.73 21.90
C PHE A 204 9.76 23.13 22.11
N GLN A 205 10.32 22.80 23.26
CA GLN A 205 11.75 22.98 23.56
C GLN A 205 12.35 21.68 24.12
N VAL A 206 13.63 21.43 23.82
CA VAL A 206 14.38 20.33 24.43
C VAL A 206 14.44 20.53 25.94
N GLY A 207 14.23 19.45 26.70
CA GLY A 207 14.16 19.45 28.15
C GLY A 207 12.77 19.71 28.73
N GLN A 208 11.79 20.10 27.90
CA GLN A 208 10.42 20.37 28.32
C GLN A 208 9.67 19.07 28.62
N THR A 209 8.85 19.09 29.67
CA THR A 209 7.95 17.99 30.01
C THR A 209 6.66 18.09 29.23
N VAL A 210 6.24 17.00 28.62
CA VAL A 210 5.02 16.88 27.82
C VAL A 210 4.20 15.68 28.29
N LEU A 211 2.88 15.73 28.07
CA LEU A 211 1.98 14.64 28.37
C LEU A 211 1.43 14.06 27.06
N HIS A 212 1.65 12.77 26.84
CA HIS A 212 1.05 12.01 25.74
C HIS A 212 -0.18 11.24 26.25
N PRO A 213 -1.32 11.26 25.55
CA PRO A 213 -2.56 10.59 25.99
C PRO A 213 -2.40 9.09 26.29
N THR A 214 -1.53 8.41 25.53
CA THR A 214 -1.30 6.96 25.66
C THR A 214 -0.09 6.60 26.53
N PHE A 215 0.96 7.42 26.50
CA PHE A 215 2.27 7.07 27.09
C PHE A 215 2.53 7.83 28.40
N GLY A 216 1.59 8.68 28.81
CA GLY A 216 1.73 9.47 30.02
C GLY A 216 2.76 10.58 29.86
N LYS A 217 3.39 10.96 30.98
CA LYS A 217 4.33 12.09 31.02
C LYS A 217 5.69 11.66 30.51
N GLY A 218 6.34 12.55 29.75
CA GLY A 218 7.70 12.34 29.28
C GLY A 218 8.44 13.65 29.08
N LYS A 219 9.77 13.56 29.01
CA LYS A 219 10.67 14.69 28.80
C LYS A 219 11.25 14.66 27.39
N ILE A 220 11.20 15.79 26.69
CA ILE A 220 11.80 15.92 25.36
C ILE A 220 13.32 15.90 25.51
N LEU A 221 13.98 14.95 24.84
CA LEU A 221 15.43 14.83 24.81
C LEU A 221 16.04 15.46 23.56
N GLU A 222 15.37 15.34 22.42
CA GLU A 222 15.88 15.81 21.14
C GLU A 222 14.75 16.31 20.24
N MET A 223 15.07 17.29 19.39
CA MET A 223 14.17 17.84 18.38
C MET A 223 14.85 17.79 17.02
N ASP A 224 14.16 17.21 16.03
CA ASP A 224 14.64 17.12 14.66
C ASP A 224 13.58 17.65 13.69
N GLY A 225 14.00 18.44 12.72
CA GLY A 225 13.14 19.09 11.73
C GLY A 225 12.31 20.27 12.28
N PHE A 226 11.50 20.85 11.38
CA PHE A 226 10.71 22.06 11.63
C PHE A 226 9.30 21.90 11.05
N GLY A 227 8.34 22.67 11.59
CA GLY A 227 6.97 22.71 11.09
C GLY A 227 6.21 21.38 11.24
N ASP A 228 5.36 21.06 10.26
CA ASP A 228 4.45 19.91 10.27
C ASP A 228 5.14 18.52 10.36
N GLN A 229 6.44 18.45 10.09
CA GLN A 229 7.23 17.20 10.13
C GLN A 229 8.21 17.14 11.31
N GLN A 230 8.13 18.10 12.24
CA GLN A 230 9.00 18.12 13.42
C GLN A 230 8.83 16.83 14.24
N LYS A 231 9.95 16.19 14.57
CA LYS A 231 10.04 14.97 15.37
C LYS A 231 10.64 15.30 16.74
N LEU A 232 10.08 14.71 17.78
CA LEU A 232 10.56 14.79 19.16
C LEU A 232 10.97 13.40 19.63
N THR A 233 12.17 13.27 20.19
CA THR A 233 12.56 12.09 20.97
C THR A 233 12.18 12.36 22.42
N ILE A 234 11.30 11.54 22.99
CA ILE A 234 10.73 11.73 24.33
C ILE A 234 11.01 10.50 25.18
N GLN A 235 11.55 10.71 26.37
CA GLN A 235 11.69 9.67 27.40
C GLN A 235 10.51 9.76 28.36
N PHE A 236 9.74 8.69 28.46
CA PHE A 236 8.54 8.60 29.31
C PHE A 236 8.88 8.10 30.72
N GLU A 237 8.01 8.36 31.69
CA GLU A 237 8.22 7.96 33.11
C GLU A 237 8.34 6.43 33.30
N ASP A 238 7.86 5.63 32.34
CA ASP A 238 8.02 4.18 32.30
C ASP A 238 9.43 3.72 31.85
N GLY A 239 10.33 4.67 31.55
CA GLY A 239 11.68 4.43 31.07
C GLY A 239 11.80 4.20 29.57
N THR A 240 10.69 4.24 28.81
CA THR A 240 10.72 4.06 27.36
C THR A 240 11.06 5.34 26.61
N GLU A 241 11.89 5.22 25.58
CA GLU A 241 12.19 6.32 24.66
C GLU A 241 11.42 6.13 23.36
N ARG A 242 10.71 7.16 22.92
CA ARG A 242 9.96 7.12 21.65
C ARG A 242 10.18 8.38 20.83
N ARG A 243 10.29 8.18 19.51
CA ARG A 243 10.39 9.27 18.54
C ARG A 243 9.02 9.52 17.91
N LEU A 244 8.45 10.70 18.16
CA LEU A 244 7.09 11.06 17.77
C LEU A 244 7.08 12.28 16.84
N VAL A 245 6.23 12.27 15.82
CA VAL A 245 6.00 13.44 14.96
C VAL A 245 4.98 14.35 15.64
N VAL A 246 5.33 15.62 15.88
CA VAL A 246 4.55 16.61 16.66
C VAL A 246 3.08 16.66 16.22
N LYS A 247 2.84 16.67 14.91
CA LYS A 247 1.50 16.76 14.32
C LYS A 247 0.55 15.61 14.70
N PHE A 248 1.10 14.44 15.02
CA PHE A 248 0.33 13.23 15.32
C PHE A 248 0.41 12.80 16.79
N ALA A 249 1.34 13.38 17.55
CA ALA A 249 1.61 12.99 18.92
C ALA A 249 0.60 13.56 19.94
N ASN A 250 -0.26 14.51 19.55
CA ASN A 250 -1.28 15.13 20.42
C ASN A 250 -0.74 15.51 21.81
N LEU A 251 0.48 16.03 21.85
CA LEU A 251 1.19 16.31 23.09
C LEU A 251 0.59 17.52 23.79
N MET A 252 0.29 17.37 25.07
CA MET A 252 -0.11 18.48 25.92
C MET A 252 1.13 19.02 26.63
N VAL A 253 1.44 20.29 26.37
CA VAL A 253 2.50 21.02 27.08
C VAL A 253 2.00 21.36 28.48
N ARG A 254 2.85 21.16 29.49
CA ARG A 254 2.61 21.57 30.87
C ARG A 254 3.61 22.61 31.34
#